data_AF-A0A2A6KI34-F1
#
_entry.id   AF-A0A2A6KI34-F1
#
_cell.length_a   1.000
_cell.length_b   1.000
_cell.length_c   1.000
_cell.angle_alpha   90.00
_cell.angle_beta   90.00
_cell.angle_gamma   90.00
#
_symmetry.space_group_name_H-M   'P 1'
#
loop_
_entity.id
_entity.type
_entity.pdbx_description
1 polymer ?
#
loop_
_entity_poly.entity_id
_entity_poly.type
_entity_poly.pdbx_seq_one_letter_code
_entity_poly.pdbx_strand_id
1 'polypeptide(L)' 'MKPEGSPKPADSELAEVIAYHEGDMQAAINTPLGDVRHLRQQLALAEVALSRGMTRGWRPSYDRD' A
#
# COMPACT_ATOMS: atom_id res chain seq x y z
N MET A 1 23.95 -23.77 -17.85
CA MET A 1 23.68 -22.63 -16.97
C MET A 1 22.45 -21.94 -17.54
N LYS A 2 21.27 -22.13 -16.95
CA LYS A 2 20.05 -21.45 -17.44
C LYS A 2 20.19 -19.97 -17.07
N PRO A 3 19.82 -19.02 -17.95
CA PRO A 3 19.74 -17.63 -17.53
C PRO A 3 18.57 -17.55 -16.55
N GLU A 4 18.89 -17.36 -15.27
CA GLU A 4 17.93 -16.97 -14.25
C GLU A 4 17.19 -15.75 -14.79
N GLY A 5 15.87 -15.89 -14.92
CA GLY A 5 15.01 -14.89 -15.54
C GLY A 5 15.21 -13.53 -14.87
N SER A 6 15.12 -12.46 -15.66
CA SER A 6 15.11 -11.10 -15.14
C SER A 6 14.21 -11.00 -13.91
N PRO A 7 14.65 -10.33 -12.82
CA PRO A 7 13.82 -10.21 -11.62
C PRO A 7 12.45 -9.70 -12.01
N LYS A 8 11.39 -10.36 -11.54
CA LYS A 8 10.05 -9.83 -11.76
C LYS A 8 9.99 -8.47 -11.08
N PRO A 9 9.24 -7.49 -11.62
CA PRO A 9 9.18 -6.16 -11.04
C PRO A 9 8.79 -6.16 -9.55
N ALA A 10 7.95 -7.10 -9.11
CA ALA A 10 7.61 -7.29 -7.69
C ALA A 10 8.82 -7.73 -6.82
N ASP A 11 9.72 -8.54 -7.37
CA ASP A 11 10.95 -8.95 -6.66
C ASP A 11 11.92 -7.76 -6.55
N SER A 12 11.90 -6.84 -7.52
CA SER A 12 12.69 -5.61 -7.51
C SER A 12 12.19 -4.60 -6.48
N GLU A 13 10.87 -4.36 -6.42
CA GLU A 13 10.26 -3.42 -5.47
C GLU A 13 10.42 -3.91 -4.02
N LEU A 14 10.23 -5.22 -3.78
CA LEU A 14 10.47 -5.81 -2.47
C LEU A 14 11.95 -5.68 -2.06
N ALA A 15 12.89 -5.97 -2.97
CA ALA A 15 14.32 -5.83 -2.70
C ALA A 15 14.70 -4.37 -2.40
N GLU A 16 14.11 -3.40 -3.09
CA GLU A 16 14.31 -1.97 -2.85
C GLU A 16 13.82 -1.54 -1.45
N VAL A 17 12.61 -1.98 -1.06
CA VAL A 17 12.07 -1.70 0.28
C VAL A 17 12.94 -2.33 1.37
N ILE A 18 13.38 -3.57 1.20
CA ILE A 18 14.28 -4.22 2.15
C ILE A 18 15.62 -3.48 2.24
N ALA A 19 16.17 -3.05 1.10
CA ALA A 19 17.43 -2.31 1.06
C ALA A 19 17.32 -0.93 1.72
N TYR A 20 16.19 -0.23 1.54
CA TYR A 20 15.91 1.05 2.22
C TYR A 20 15.92 0.91 3.74
N HIS A 21 15.50 -0.24 4.27
CA HIS A 21 15.52 -0.55 5.69
C HIS A 21 16.78 -1.30 6.14
N GLU A 22 17.87 -1.27 5.36
CA GLU A 22 19.15 -1.91 5.68
C GLU A 22 19.04 -3.42 5.99
N GLY A 23 18.03 -4.08 5.43
CA GLY A 23 17.74 -5.50 5.71
C GLY A 23 16.88 -5.76 6.96
N ASP A 24 16.44 -4.72 7.68
CA ASP A 24 15.47 -4.87 8.78
C ASP A 24 14.08 -5.17 8.22
N MET A 25 13.75 -6.46 8.20
CA MET A 25 12.47 -6.97 7.74
C MET A 25 11.29 -6.49 8.59
N GLN A 26 11.48 -6.22 9.88
CA GLN A 26 10.40 -5.71 10.73
C GLN A 26 10.08 -4.26 10.37
N ALA A 27 11.11 -3.41 10.22
CA ALA A 27 10.93 -2.03 9.78
C ALA A 27 10.33 -1.95 8.37
N ALA A 28 10.79 -2.81 7.45
CA ALA A 28 10.28 -2.92 6.08
C ALA A 28 8.80 -3.32 6.00
N ILE A 29 8.31 -4.15 6.90
CA ILE A 29 6.89 -4.54 6.95
C ILE A 29 6.05 -3.50 7.71
N ASN A 30 6.57 -2.96 8.81
CA ASN A 30 5.81 -2.03 9.65
C ASN A 30 5.52 -0.70 8.94
N THR A 31 6.43 -0.23 8.08
CA THR A 31 6.25 1.03 7.34
C THR A 31 5.02 0.98 6.43
N PRO A 32 4.89 0.04 5.46
CA PRO A 32 3.68 -0.10 4.65
C PRO A 32 2.41 -0.36 5.46
N LEU A 33 2.49 -1.11 6.57
CA LEU A 33 1.32 -1.33 7.44
C LEU A 33 0.85 -0.02 8.10
N GLY A 34 1.79 0.83 8.52
CA GLY A 34 1.52 2.18 9.01
C GLY A 34 0.88 3.06 7.94
N ASP A 35 1.43 3.03 6.73
CA ASP A 35 0.94 3.81 5.60
C ASP A 35 -0.49 3.39 5.20
N VAL A 36 -0.76 2.09 5.10
CA VAL A 36 -2.11 1.57 4.82
C VAL A 36 -3.10 2.00 5.89
N ARG A 37 -2.70 1.95 7.18
CA ARG A 37 -3.56 2.42 8.29
C ARG A 37 -3.84 3.92 8.17
N HIS A 38 -2.83 4.72 7.86
CA HIS A 38 -2.98 6.16 7.67
C HIS A 38 -3.91 6.47 6.49
N LEU A 39 -3.71 5.83 5.33
CA LEU A 39 -4.54 6.03 4.14
C LEU A 39 -5.99 5.62 4.38
N ARG A 40 -6.24 4.51 5.09
CA ARG A 40 -7.61 4.11 5.48
C ARG A 40 -8.27 5.14 6.40
N GLN A 41 -7.52 5.75 7.31
CA GLN A 41 -8.05 6.85 8.14
C GLN A 41 -8.37 8.09 7.31
N GLN A 42 -7.50 8.49 6.40
CA GLN A 42 -7.77 9.62 5.50
C GLN A 42 -9.00 9.37 4.61
N LEU A 43 -9.17 8.15 4.11
CA LEU A 43 -10.36 7.76 3.35
C LEU A 43 -11.63 7.85 4.20
N ALA A 44 -11.61 7.40 5.45
CA ALA A 44 -12.74 7.52 6.37
C ALA A 44 -13.10 8.98 6.67
N LEU A 45 -12.09 9.83 6.87
CA LEU A 45 -12.30 11.27 7.08
C LEU A 45 -12.89 11.92 5.82
N ALA A 46 -12.38 11.57 4.63
CA ALA A 46 -12.91 12.06 3.37
C ALA A 46 -14.36 11.60 3.13
N GLU A 47 -14.70 10.35 3.44
CA GLU A 47 -16.06 9.84 3.34
C GLU A 47 -17.04 10.61 4.23
N VAL A 48 -16.62 10.97 5.45
CA VAL A 48 -17.45 11.76 6.38
C VAL A 48 -17.56 13.22 5.94
N ALA A 49 -16.48 13.80 5.41
CA ALA A 49 -16.47 15.20 4.97
C ALA A 49 -17.25 15.42 3.66
N LEU A 50 -17.27 14.43 2.77
CA LEU A 50 -17.96 14.51 1.48
C LEU A 50 -19.44 14.13 1.64
N SER A 51 -20.34 14.98 1.14
CA SER A 51 -21.76 14.64 1.12
C SER A 51 -22.04 13.49 0.14
N ARG A 52 -23.00 12.63 0.47
CA ARG A 52 -23.44 11.51 -0.39
C ARG A 52 -23.95 11.98 -1.76
N GLY A 53 -24.47 13.22 -1.83
CA GLY A 53 -24.91 13.84 -3.09
C GLY A 53 -23.73 14.24 -3.99
N MET A 54 -22.61 14.69 -3.40
CA MET A 54 -21.41 15.08 -4.14
C MET A 54 -20.75 13.89 -4.84
N THR A 55 -20.70 12.73 -4.18
CA THR A 55 -20.13 11.49 -4.75
C THR A 55 -21.14 10.70 -5.59
N ARG A 56 -22.36 11.22 -5.83
CA ARG A 56 -23.46 10.52 -6.52
C ARG A 56 -23.73 9.13 -5.93
N GLY A 57 -23.66 9.00 -4.61
CA GLY A 57 -23.87 7.75 -3.90
C GLY A 57 -22.69 6.78 -3.88
N TRP A 58 -21.57 7.10 -4.56
CA TRP A 58 -20.35 6.29 -4.46
C TRP A 58 -19.75 6.37 -3.04
N ARG A 59 -19.20 5.25 -2.57
CA ARG A 59 -18.50 5.10 -1.29
C ARG A 59 -17.22 4.30 -1.48
N PRO A 60 -16.13 4.64 -0.75
CA PRO A 60 -14.90 3.89 -0.80
C PRO A 60 -15.09 2.47 -0.24
N SER A 61 -14.42 1.49 -0.87
CA SER A 61 -14.22 0.16 -0.30
C SER A 61 -12.86 0.12 0.40
N TYR A 62 -12.82 -0.44 1.61
CA TYR A 62 -11.60 -0.54 2.42
C TYR A 62 -10.89 -1.87 2.24
N ASP A 63 -11.54 -2.84 1.62
CA ASP A 63 -11.04 -4.19 1.37
C ASP A 63 -10.65 -4.34 -0.10
N ARG A 64 -9.67 -5.22 -0.37
CA ARG A 64 -9.37 -5.68 -1.73
C ARG A 64 -10.22 -6.92 -2.03
N ASP A 65 -10.78 -6.98 -3.23
CA ASP A 65 -11.44 -8.15 -3.81
C ASP A 65 -10.44 -9.26 -4.19
#